data_AF-A0A2P4SW96-F1
#
_entry.id   AF-A0A2P4SW96-F1
#
_cell.length_a   1.000
_cell.length_b   1.000
_cell.length_c   1.000
_cell.angle_alpha   90.00
_cell.angle_beta   90.00
_cell.angle_gamma   90.00
#
_symmetry.space_group_name_H-M   'P 1'
#
loop_
_entity.id
_entity.type
_entity.pdbx_description
1 polymer ?
#
loop_
_entity_poly.entity_id
_entity_poly.type
_entity_poly.pdbx_seq_one_letter_code
_entity_poly.pdbx_strand_id
1 'polypeptide(L)'
;PGARPPAADCAEYGFRKERAALEQLRGHRNIVTLYGVFTNHYSANGPSRCLLLELLDISVSELLLHSSNQGCSMWMIQHCARDVLEALAFLHHKGYVHADLKPRNILWSAEEECFKLIDFGLSFKEGNQDVKYIQTDGYRAPEAELQNCLAQAGLQSETECTSAVDLWSLGIVLLEMFSGMKLKHTVQSQEWKANSSAIIDRIFASEGVVNSAIPAYHLRDLIKSMLHCDQGKRASAEKALCSPFFSIPFAPHIEDLVMLPTPVLRLLNVLSDASLQSEEEYEDILEDIREECQKYGPVVSLLIPKENPGKGQVFVEYANAGDSKAAQKMLTGKIFDGKFVVATFYPLSAYKRGYLYQNLL
;
A
#
# COMPACT_ATOMS: atom_id res chain seq x y z
N PRO A 1 39.19 -8.07 21.66
CA PRO A 1 38.27 -7.01 21.17
C PRO A 1 37.42 -7.55 20.01
N GLY A 2 36.23 -8.07 20.32
CA GLY A 2 35.40 -8.74 19.31
C GLY A 2 34.35 -9.70 19.86
N ALA A 3 33.90 -9.52 21.10
CA ALA A 3 32.70 -10.23 21.55
C ALA A 3 31.51 -9.59 20.81
N ARG A 4 30.77 -10.38 20.03
CA ARG A 4 29.44 -9.96 19.56
C ARG A 4 28.65 -9.51 20.80
N PRO A 5 27.98 -8.35 20.77
CA PRO A 5 27.09 -7.99 21.86
C PRO A 5 26.08 -9.14 22.04
N PRO A 6 25.72 -9.49 23.30
CA PRO A 6 24.73 -10.53 23.55
C PRO A 6 23.44 -10.21 22.77
N ALA A 7 22.73 -11.23 22.29
CA ALA A 7 21.56 -11.05 21.41
C ALA A 7 20.50 -10.09 22.01
N ALA A 8 20.42 -10.02 23.34
CA ALA A 8 19.59 -9.07 24.08
C ALA A 8 19.97 -7.60 23.83
N ASP A 9 21.25 -7.28 23.73
CA ASP A 9 21.74 -5.91 23.46
C ASP A 9 21.43 -5.48 22.03
N CYS A 10 21.48 -6.40 21.06
CA CYS A 10 21.07 -6.13 19.68
C CYS A 10 19.57 -5.89 19.55
N ALA A 11 18.74 -6.67 20.24
CA ALA A 11 17.29 -6.51 20.21
C ALA A 11 16.83 -5.19 20.85
N GLU A 12 17.43 -4.83 22.00
CA GLU A 12 17.17 -3.56 22.67
C GLU A 12 17.64 -2.37 21.81
N TYR A 13 18.78 -2.51 21.13
CA TYR A 13 19.26 -1.50 20.20
C TYR A 13 18.29 -1.26 19.05
N GLY A 14 17.86 -2.33 18.37
CA GLY A 14 16.89 -2.26 17.28
C GLY A 14 15.57 -1.61 17.71
N PHE A 15 15.03 -2.02 18.86
CA PHE A 15 13.81 -1.44 19.43
C PHE A 15 13.95 0.06 19.69
N ARG A 16 15.04 0.50 20.33
CA ARG A 16 15.26 1.93 20.63
C ARG A 16 15.42 2.76 19.36
N LYS A 17 16.12 2.20 18.38
CA LYS A 17 16.35 2.85 17.09
C LYS A 17 15.05 3.05 16.31
N GLU A 18 14.26 1.99 16.17
CA GLU A 18 12.97 2.04 15.47
C GLU A 18 12.00 2.99 16.18
N ARG A 19 11.91 2.90 17.51
CA ARG A 19 11.11 3.83 18.32
C ARG A 19 11.52 5.28 18.07
N ALA A 20 12.82 5.58 18.12
CA ALA A 20 13.31 6.94 17.94
C ALA A 20 13.00 7.47 16.52
N ALA A 21 13.12 6.64 15.48
CA ALA A 21 12.72 7.00 14.14
C ALA A 21 11.22 7.34 14.08
N LEU A 22 10.35 6.45 14.58
CA LEU A 22 8.90 6.66 14.60
C LEU A 22 8.47 7.90 15.40
N GLU A 23 9.13 8.20 16.52
CA GLU A 23 8.87 9.41 17.30
C GLU A 23 9.22 10.69 16.51
N GLN A 24 10.32 10.69 15.76
CA GLN A 24 10.75 11.85 14.95
C GLN A 24 9.94 12.03 13.66
N LEU A 25 9.37 10.94 13.14
CA LEU A 25 8.62 10.91 11.87
C LEU A 25 7.11 10.97 12.07
N ARG A 26 6.64 11.06 13.32
CA ARG A 26 5.23 11.12 13.67
C ARG A 26 4.53 12.31 13.01
N GLY A 27 3.31 12.08 12.54
CA GLY A 27 2.40 13.11 12.03
C GLY A 27 2.31 13.19 10.51
N HIS A 28 3.13 12.44 9.76
CA HIS A 28 2.94 12.30 8.33
C HIS A 28 1.84 11.29 8.02
N ARG A 29 0.89 11.63 7.14
CA ARG A 29 -0.28 10.78 6.85
C ARG A 29 0.11 9.40 6.28
N ASN A 30 1.19 9.31 5.51
CA ASN A 30 1.67 8.08 4.88
C ASN A 30 2.74 7.32 5.69
N ILE A 31 2.88 7.60 6.98
CA ILE A 31 3.76 6.86 7.90
C ILE A 31 2.91 6.35 9.05
N VAL A 32 3.12 5.09 9.45
CA VAL A 32 2.38 4.47 10.56
C VAL A 32 2.50 5.27 11.85
N THR A 33 1.38 5.44 12.56
CA THR A 33 1.37 6.17 13.83
C THR A 33 1.85 5.28 14.97
N LEU A 34 2.84 5.76 15.73
CA LEU A 34 3.20 5.20 17.04
C LEU A 34 2.35 5.85 18.15
N TYR A 35 1.50 5.06 18.80
CA TYR A 35 0.71 5.51 19.94
C TYR A 35 1.49 5.45 21.26
N GLY A 36 2.41 4.50 21.40
CA GLY A 36 3.24 4.39 22.59
C GLY A 36 4.07 3.11 22.63
N VAL A 37 4.68 2.86 23.78
CA VAL A 37 5.49 1.66 24.03
C VAL A 37 5.11 1.03 25.36
N PHE A 38 5.20 -0.29 25.44
CA PHE A 38 4.96 -1.02 26.69
C PHE A 38 5.87 -2.23 26.80
N THR A 39 5.87 -2.86 27.98
CA THR A 39 6.59 -4.12 28.22
C THR A 39 5.59 -5.22 28.49
N ASN A 40 5.61 -6.28 27.68
CA ASN A 40 4.87 -7.48 27.96
C ASN A 40 5.68 -8.39 28.89
N HIS A 41 5.28 -8.49 30.15
CA HIS A 41 5.92 -9.34 31.15
C HIS A 41 5.48 -10.81 31.12
N TYR A 42 4.46 -11.14 30.31
CA TYR A 42 3.85 -12.48 30.24
C TYR A 42 4.35 -13.33 29.07
N SER A 43 5.34 -12.85 28.32
CA SER A 43 5.94 -13.62 27.22
C SER A 43 6.73 -14.81 27.76
N ALA A 44 6.60 -15.97 27.11
CA ALA A 44 7.29 -17.20 27.47
C ALA A 44 8.83 -17.06 27.47
N ASN A 45 9.35 -16.06 26.76
CA ASN A 45 10.79 -15.78 26.64
C ASN A 45 11.26 -14.66 27.58
N GLY A 46 10.45 -14.28 28.57
CA GLY A 46 10.73 -13.15 29.47
C GLY A 46 10.19 -11.81 28.94
N PRO A 47 10.44 -10.70 29.67
CA PRO A 47 9.86 -9.40 29.34
C PRO A 47 10.26 -8.93 27.94
N SER A 48 9.27 -8.61 27.11
CA SER A 48 9.45 -8.17 25.73
C SER A 48 8.99 -6.71 25.57
N ARG A 49 9.81 -5.87 24.95
CA ARG A 49 9.43 -4.49 24.60
C ARG A 49 8.53 -4.50 23.38
N CYS A 50 7.46 -3.70 23.41
CA CYS A 50 6.45 -3.66 22.36
C CYS A 50 6.19 -2.21 21.92
N LEU A 51 6.03 -2.03 20.61
CA LEU A 51 5.51 -0.81 20.00
C LEU A 51 3.99 -0.95 19.86
N LEU A 52 3.25 0.05 20.32
CA LEU A 52 1.81 0.15 20.09
C LEU A 52 1.58 1.04 18.87
N LEU A 53 1.25 0.44 17.74
CA LEU A 53 1.09 1.11 16.44
C LEU A 53 -0.38 1.21 16.04
N GLU A 54 -0.67 2.11 15.12
CA GLU A 54 -1.90 2.11 14.33
C GLU A 54 -2.16 0.74 13.68
N LEU A 55 -3.40 0.28 13.74
CA LEU A 55 -3.83 -0.93 13.04
C LEU A 55 -4.14 -0.57 11.59
N LEU A 56 -3.42 -1.21 10.67
CA LEU A 56 -3.60 -1.06 9.23
C LEU A 56 -4.21 -2.34 8.63
N ASP A 57 -4.69 -2.24 7.39
CA ASP A 57 -5.35 -3.30 6.65
C ASP A 57 -4.37 -4.03 5.72
N ILE A 58 -4.80 -4.29 4.48
CA ILE A 58 -4.12 -5.12 3.51
C ILE A 58 -2.78 -4.52 3.10
N SER A 59 -1.76 -5.36 3.02
CA SER A 59 -0.44 -5.00 2.48
C SER A 59 -0.40 -5.09 0.95
N VAL A 60 0.51 -4.36 0.32
CA VAL A 60 0.78 -4.51 -1.12
C VAL A 60 1.20 -5.95 -1.45
N SER A 61 1.86 -6.65 -0.52
CA SER A 61 2.19 -8.08 -0.68
C SER A 61 0.94 -8.94 -0.81
N GLU A 62 -0.12 -8.65 -0.06
CA GLU A 62 -1.38 -9.40 -0.13
C GLU A 62 -2.17 -9.01 -1.38
N LEU A 63 -2.19 -7.72 -1.77
CA LEU A 63 -2.80 -7.28 -3.03
C LEU A 63 -2.20 -8.04 -4.23
N LEU A 64 -0.87 -8.16 -4.28
CA LEU A 64 -0.15 -8.90 -5.32
C LEU A 64 -0.54 -10.39 -5.38
N LEU A 65 -0.83 -11.02 -4.24
CA LEU A 65 -1.28 -12.42 -4.21
C LEU A 65 -2.67 -12.59 -4.81
N HIS A 66 -3.55 -11.61 -4.65
CA HIS A 66 -4.92 -11.67 -5.17
C HIS A 66 -5.00 -11.32 -6.67
N SER A 67 -4.06 -10.52 -7.19
CA SER A 67 -3.98 -10.18 -8.61
C SER A 67 -3.65 -11.36 -9.54
N SER A 68 -3.47 -12.59 -9.04
CA SER A 68 -3.33 -13.82 -9.86
C SER A 68 -2.29 -13.71 -10.99
N ASN A 69 -1.16 -13.06 -10.72
CA ASN A 69 -0.08 -12.75 -11.66
C ASN A 69 -0.50 -11.88 -12.88
N GLN A 70 -1.55 -11.06 -12.76
CA GLN A 70 -1.99 -10.10 -13.80
C GLN A 70 -1.62 -8.65 -13.47
N GLY A 71 -0.91 -8.41 -12.36
CA GLY A 71 -0.62 -7.07 -11.88
C GLY A 71 -1.83 -6.35 -11.28
N CYS A 72 -1.60 -5.13 -10.79
CA CYS A 72 -2.60 -4.25 -10.22
C CYS A 72 -3.09 -3.23 -11.27
N SER A 73 -4.26 -2.65 -11.04
CA SER A 73 -4.78 -1.58 -11.90
C SER A 73 -3.87 -0.34 -11.86
N MET A 74 -3.91 0.48 -12.92
CA MET A 74 -3.17 1.75 -12.96
C MET A 74 -3.57 2.70 -11.83
N TRP A 75 -4.85 2.66 -11.42
CA TRP A 75 -5.34 3.43 -10.27
C TRP A 75 -4.63 3.03 -8.98
N MET A 76 -4.59 1.72 -8.69
CA MET A 76 -3.92 1.16 -7.51
C MET A 76 -2.42 1.50 -7.48
N ILE A 77 -1.75 1.34 -8.62
CA ILE A 77 -0.32 1.63 -8.76
C ILE A 77 -0.05 3.12 -8.54
N GLN A 78 -0.86 4.01 -9.14
CA GLN A 78 -0.70 5.46 -8.98
C GLN A 78 -0.95 5.90 -7.55
N HIS A 79 -1.98 5.36 -6.89
CA HIS A 79 -2.32 5.71 -5.51
C HIS A 79 -1.20 5.28 -4.54
N CYS A 80 -0.75 4.04 -4.65
CA CYS A 80 0.38 3.52 -3.88
C CYS A 80 1.68 4.30 -4.13
N ALA A 81 2.02 4.54 -5.40
CA ALA A 81 3.24 5.27 -5.75
C ALA A 81 3.24 6.69 -5.18
N ARG A 82 2.11 7.41 -5.26
CA ARG A 82 2.00 8.78 -4.75
C ARG A 82 2.18 8.82 -3.24
N ASP A 83 1.40 8.02 -2.52
CA ASP A 83 1.42 7.96 -1.05
C ASP A 83 2.81 7.57 -0.50
N VAL A 84 3.46 6.58 -1.12
CA VAL A 84 4.81 6.16 -0.70
C VAL A 84 5.85 7.21 -1.05
N LEU A 85 5.78 7.86 -2.21
CA LEU A 85 6.70 8.94 -2.56
C LEU A 85 6.53 10.17 -1.66
N GLU A 86 5.31 10.51 -1.26
CA GLU A 86 5.05 11.57 -0.26
C GLU A 86 5.70 11.21 1.08
N ALA A 87 5.55 9.96 1.54
CA ALA A 87 6.23 9.47 2.74
C ALA A 87 7.76 9.58 2.63
N LEU A 88 8.32 9.14 1.50
CA LEU A 88 9.77 9.16 1.26
C LEU A 88 10.31 10.59 1.17
N ALA A 89 9.64 11.51 0.47
CA ALA A 89 10.06 12.91 0.41
C ALA A 89 10.13 13.53 1.81
N PHE A 90 9.11 13.30 2.64
CA PHE A 90 9.14 13.74 4.05
C PHE A 90 10.28 13.09 4.85
N LEU A 91 10.42 11.77 4.74
CA LEU A 91 11.44 10.98 5.44
C LEU A 91 12.85 11.46 5.11
N HIS A 92 13.13 11.63 3.80
CA HIS A 92 14.42 12.04 3.26
C HIS A 92 14.72 13.49 3.63
N HIS A 93 13.72 14.37 3.64
CA HIS A 93 13.87 15.74 4.15
C HIS A 93 14.25 15.79 5.64
N LYS A 94 13.80 14.82 6.45
CA LYS A 94 14.22 14.67 7.86
C LYS A 94 15.60 14.01 8.01
N GLY A 95 16.25 13.64 6.91
CA GLY A 95 17.55 12.99 6.85
C GLY A 95 17.51 11.49 7.16
N TYR A 96 16.33 10.87 7.15
CA TYR A 96 16.18 9.43 7.36
C TYR A 96 16.11 8.70 6.03
N VAL A 97 16.59 7.46 6.02
CA VAL A 97 16.44 6.47 4.95
C VAL A 97 15.67 5.30 5.54
N HIS A 98 14.65 4.80 4.85
CA HIS A 98 13.83 3.68 5.36
C HIS A 98 14.60 2.37 5.27
N ALA A 99 15.30 2.16 4.16
CA ALA A 99 16.19 1.03 3.89
C ALA A 99 15.52 -0.36 3.91
N ASP A 100 14.20 -0.46 3.89
CA ASP A 100 13.49 -1.75 3.85
C ASP A 100 12.14 -1.72 3.13
N LEU A 101 12.05 -0.93 2.06
CA LEU A 101 10.85 -0.93 1.23
C LEU A 101 10.70 -2.28 0.54
N LYS A 102 9.55 -2.90 0.77
CA LYS A 102 9.08 -4.14 0.15
C LYS A 102 7.55 -4.16 0.23
N PRO A 103 6.86 -4.98 -0.59
CA PRO A 103 5.39 -4.97 -0.62
C PRO A 103 4.73 -5.24 0.73
N ARG A 104 5.40 -5.96 1.63
CA ARG A 104 4.89 -6.25 2.99
C ARG A 104 4.93 -5.04 3.92
N ASN A 105 5.77 -4.04 3.63
CA ASN A 105 5.99 -2.87 4.49
C ASN A 105 5.23 -1.64 3.99
N ILE A 106 4.29 -1.84 3.06
CA ILE A 106 3.38 -0.81 2.54
C ILE A 106 1.96 -1.33 2.75
N LEU A 107 1.23 -0.73 3.70
CA LEU A 107 -0.10 -1.17 4.09
C LEU A 107 -1.15 -0.09 3.85
N TRP A 108 -2.38 -0.52 3.59
CA TRP A 108 -3.53 0.34 3.43
C TRP A 108 -4.10 0.79 4.78
N SER A 109 -4.43 2.07 4.91
CA SER A 109 -5.23 2.61 6.00
C SER A 109 -6.64 2.85 5.48
N ALA A 110 -7.60 2.03 5.93
CA ALA A 110 -8.97 2.11 5.45
C ALA A 110 -9.70 3.39 5.88
N GLU A 111 -9.36 3.91 7.06
CA GLU A 111 -9.96 5.13 7.61
C GLU A 111 -9.46 6.39 6.86
N GLU A 112 -8.16 6.44 6.52
CA GLU A 112 -7.51 7.59 5.87
C GLU A 112 -7.44 7.47 4.34
N GLU A 113 -7.90 6.35 3.80
CA GLU A 113 -7.91 6.00 2.37
C GLU A 113 -6.54 6.17 1.70
N CYS A 114 -5.47 5.73 2.37
CA CYS A 114 -4.10 5.90 1.89
C CYS A 114 -3.18 4.74 2.23
N PHE A 115 -2.10 4.59 1.45
CA PHE A 115 -1.00 3.70 1.79
C PHE A 115 -0.05 4.35 2.79
N LYS A 116 0.45 3.55 3.74
CA LYS A 116 1.40 3.96 4.77
C LYS A 116 2.61 3.02 4.81
N LEU A 117 3.77 3.60 5.07
CA LEU A 117 5.00 2.86 5.37
C LEU A 117 5.01 2.38 6.82
N ILE A 118 5.44 1.13 7.00
CA ILE A 118 5.68 0.48 8.30
C ILE A 118 7.11 -0.07 8.38
N ASP A 119 7.51 -0.52 9.58
CA ASP A 119 8.74 -1.27 9.82
C ASP A 119 10.02 -0.44 9.55
N PHE A 120 10.40 0.33 10.56
CA PHE A 120 11.57 1.23 10.52
C PHE A 120 12.80 0.57 11.16
N GLY A 121 12.80 -0.76 11.33
CA GLY A 121 13.87 -1.50 12.00
C GLY A 121 15.23 -1.41 11.31
N LEU A 122 15.26 -1.25 9.98
CA LEU A 122 16.49 -1.02 9.20
C LEU A 122 16.75 0.45 8.90
N SER A 123 15.83 1.35 9.24
CA SER A 123 15.96 2.78 8.93
C SER A 123 17.23 3.36 9.55
N PHE A 124 17.83 4.37 8.93
CA PHE A 124 19.01 5.04 9.48
C PHE A 124 19.03 6.51 9.07
N LYS A 125 19.87 7.31 9.75
CA LYS A 125 20.06 8.71 9.39
C LYS A 125 21.23 8.81 8.41
N GLU A 126 21.08 9.54 7.31
CA GLU A 126 22.18 9.75 6.37
C GLU A 126 23.41 10.31 7.09
N GLY A 127 24.60 9.80 6.74
CA GLY A 127 25.87 10.11 7.42
C GLY A 127 26.06 9.44 8.79
N ASN A 128 25.08 8.69 9.29
CA ASN A 128 25.20 7.84 10.48
C ASN A 128 24.67 6.44 10.21
N GLN A 129 25.28 5.78 9.22
CA GLN A 129 24.91 4.45 8.80
C GLN A 129 25.54 3.40 9.73
N ASP A 130 24.79 3.06 10.76
CA ASP A 130 25.14 2.07 11.79
C ASP A 130 24.81 0.61 11.40
N VAL A 131 24.13 0.43 10.27
CA VAL A 131 23.64 -0.87 9.77
C VAL A 131 24.65 -1.54 8.85
N LYS A 132 24.98 -2.79 9.18
CA LYS A 132 25.84 -3.66 8.34
C LYS A 132 25.09 -4.34 7.21
N TYR A 133 23.76 -4.32 7.26
CA TYR A 133 22.88 -4.95 6.29
C TYR A 133 21.80 -3.96 5.88
N ILE A 134 21.83 -3.57 4.61
CA ILE A 134 20.92 -2.58 4.03
C ILE A 134 20.02 -3.31 3.05
N GLN A 135 18.71 -3.10 3.21
CA GLN A 135 17.63 -3.62 2.39
C GLN A 135 17.47 -5.14 2.37
N THR A 136 16.21 -5.56 2.44
CA THR A 136 15.81 -6.94 2.16
C THR A 136 16.24 -7.36 0.74
N ASP A 137 16.67 -8.62 0.63
CA ASP A 137 17.03 -9.24 -0.65
C ASP A 137 15.86 -9.23 -1.65
N GLY A 138 16.17 -9.02 -2.93
CA GLY A 138 15.19 -8.82 -4.00
C GLY A 138 14.72 -7.37 -4.21
N TYR A 139 14.88 -6.50 -3.21
CA TYR A 139 14.55 -5.06 -3.31
C TYR A 139 15.78 -4.16 -3.11
N ARG A 140 16.97 -4.76 -3.01
CA ARG A 140 18.23 -4.09 -2.69
C ARG A 140 18.84 -3.38 -3.89
N ALA A 141 19.32 -2.16 -3.67
CA ALA A 141 20.02 -1.36 -4.67
C ALA A 141 21.46 -1.87 -4.93
N PRO A 142 22.05 -1.61 -6.11
CA PRO A 142 23.42 -2.05 -6.44
C PRO A 142 24.48 -1.56 -5.45
N GLU A 143 24.38 -0.31 -5.00
CA GLU A 143 25.28 0.29 -4.01
C GLU A 143 25.14 -0.35 -2.63
N ALA A 144 23.92 -0.71 -2.23
CA ALA A 144 23.66 -1.43 -0.98
C ALA A 144 24.16 -2.88 -1.04
N GLU A 145 24.04 -3.54 -2.19
CA GLU A 145 24.61 -4.88 -2.42
C GLU A 145 26.13 -4.86 -2.28
N LEU A 146 26.79 -3.87 -2.91
CA LEU A 146 28.23 -3.68 -2.78
C LEU A 146 28.63 -3.43 -1.33
N GLN A 147 27.94 -2.54 -0.63
CA GLN A 147 28.22 -2.23 0.77
C GLN A 147 28.05 -3.45 1.68
N ASN A 148 26.98 -4.23 1.49
CA ASN A 148 26.75 -5.46 2.25
C ASN A 148 27.87 -6.49 1.99
N CYS A 149 28.32 -6.64 0.74
CA CYS A 149 29.42 -7.53 0.38
C CYS A 149 30.75 -7.11 1.04
N LEU A 150 31.08 -5.82 1.00
CA LEU A 150 32.29 -5.27 1.64
C LEU A 150 32.23 -5.45 3.16
N ALA A 151 31.09 -5.16 3.79
CA ALA A 151 30.89 -5.34 5.22
C ALA A 151 31.06 -6.81 5.66
N GLN A 152 30.59 -7.77 4.85
CA GLN A 152 30.80 -9.20 5.09
C GLN A 152 32.28 -9.59 4.98
N ALA A 153 33.03 -8.95 4.07
CA ALA A 153 34.48 -9.11 3.94
C ALA A 153 35.29 -8.34 5.00
N GLY A 154 34.63 -7.59 5.91
CA GLY A 154 35.29 -6.76 6.92
C GLY A 154 35.93 -5.49 6.36
N LEU A 155 35.54 -5.08 5.15
CA LEU A 155 36.00 -3.88 4.45
C LEU A 155 34.98 -2.74 4.58
N GLN A 156 35.46 -1.51 4.49
CA GLN A 156 34.61 -0.32 4.45
C GLN A 156 34.42 0.11 3.00
N SER A 157 33.19 0.52 2.65
CA SER A 157 32.90 1.14 1.37
C SER A 157 33.37 2.60 1.39
N GLU A 158 33.98 3.07 0.31
CA GLU A 158 34.29 4.49 0.12
C GLU A 158 33.04 5.32 -0.22
N THR A 159 32.00 4.66 -0.75
CA THR A 159 30.73 5.28 -1.12
C THR A 159 29.64 4.83 -0.15
N GLU A 160 29.05 5.77 0.56
CA GLU A 160 27.91 5.52 1.45
C GLU A 160 26.60 5.40 0.67
N CYS A 161 25.67 4.58 1.19
CA CYS A 161 24.31 4.55 0.66
C CYS A 161 23.56 5.82 1.06
N THR A 162 22.89 6.42 0.08
CA THR A 162 22.00 7.56 0.27
C THR A 162 20.54 7.11 0.29
N SER A 163 19.64 8.03 0.60
CA SER A 163 18.18 7.93 0.42
C SER A 163 17.74 7.39 -0.95
N ALA A 164 18.59 7.50 -1.97
CA ALA A 164 18.37 6.90 -3.29
C ALA A 164 18.08 5.39 -3.23
N VAL A 165 18.57 4.66 -2.21
CA VAL A 165 18.30 3.22 -2.07
C VAL A 165 16.80 2.93 -1.92
N ASP A 166 16.04 3.80 -1.24
CA ASP A 166 14.59 3.64 -1.07
C ASP A 166 13.86 3.76 -2.41
N LEU A 167 14.33 4.65 -3.30
CA LEU A 167 13.76 4.83 -4.62
C LEU A 167 13.97 3.61 -5.49
N TRP A 168 15.13 2.95 -5.38
CA TRP A 168 15.34 1.67 -6.06
C TRP A 168 14.35 0.61 -5.57
N SER A 169 14.21 0.43 -4.26
CA SER A 169 13.26 -0.52 -3.70
C SER A 169 11.83 -0.25 -4.15
N LEU A 170 11.39 1.01 -4.13
CA LEU A 170 10.08 1.41 -4.63
C LEU A 170 9.93 1.12 -6.13
N GLY A 171 10.94 1.39 -6.94
CA GLY A 171 10.94 1.06 -8.36
C GLY A 171 10.71 -0.43 -8.62
N ILE A 172 11.31 -1.31 -7.82
CA ILE A 172 11.06 -2.75 -7.88
C ILE A 172 9.64 -3.08 -7.43
N VAL A 173 9.15 -2.51 -6.32
CA VAL A 173 7.77 -2.71 -5.86
C VAL A 173 6.75 -2.33 -6.94
N LEU A 174 6.91 -1.16 -7.57
CA LEU A 174 5.99 -0.70 -8.62
C LEU A 174 6.07 -1.57 -9.87
N LEU A 175 7.23 -2.12 -10.21
CA LEU A 175 7.37 -3.07 -11.31
C LEU A 175 6.74 -4.43 -11.00
N GLU A 176 6.81 -4.90 -9.75
CA GLU A 176 6.06 -6.08 -9.29
C GLU A 176 4.55 -5.80 -9.33
N MET A 177 4.10 -4.63 -8.87
CA MET A 177 2.67 -4.23 -8.95
C MET A 177 2.19 -4.16 -10.39
N PHE A 178 3.00 -3.63 -11.32
CA PHE A 178 2.63 -3.56 -12.73
C PHE A 178 2.55 -4.95 -13.37
N SER A 179 3.55 -5.80 -13.15
CA SER A 179 3.67 -7.09 -13.87
C SER A 179 3.01 -8.28 -13.17
N GLY A 180 2.62 -8.13 -11.90
CA GLY A 180 2.21 -9.25 -11.04
C GLY A 180 3.31 -10.29 -10.77
N MET A 181 4.54 -10.10 -11.27
CA MET A 181 5.63 -11.05 -11.17
C MET A 181 6.53 -10.76 -9.97
N LYS A 182 7.08 -11.81 -9.36
CA LYS A 182 8.17 -11.69 -8.38
C LYS A 182 9.50 -11.49 -9.10
N LEU A 183 10.18 -10.38 -8.82
CA LEU A 183 11.35 -9.95 -9.61
C LEU A 183 12.70 -10.29 -8.99
N LYS A 184 12.71 -10.89 -7.79
CA LYS A 184 13.95 -11.22 -7.06
C LYS A 184 15.02 -11.92 -7.93
N HIS A 185 14.64 -12.95 -8.69
CA HIS A 185 15.59 -13.65 -9.56
C HIS A 185 15.97 -12.82 -10.79
N THR A 186 15.04 -12.04 -11.34
CA THR A 186 15.27 -11.13 -12.47
C THR A 186 16.31 -10.08 -12.10
N VAL A 187 16.18 -9.39 -10.97
CA VAL A 187 17.09 -8.31 -10.57
C VAL A 187 18.50 -8.80 -10.21
N GLN A 188 18.64 -10.07 -9.82
CA GLN A 188 19.92 -10.71 -9.53
C GLN A 188 20.64 -11.20 -10.80
N SER A 189 19.90 -11.36 -11.91
CA SER A 189 20.43 -11.90 -13.15
C SER A 189 21.53 -11.03 -13.77
N GLN A 190 22.41 -11.67 -14.54
CA GLN A 190 23.44 -10.94 -15.28
C GLN A 190 22.83 -10.05 -16.37
N GLU A 191 21.69 -10.43 -16.93
CA GLU A 191 20.96 -9.64 -17.93
C GLU A 191 20.48 -8.32 -17.33
N TRP A 192 19.95 -8.33 -16.10
CA TRP A 192 19.54 -7.12 -15.38
C TRP A 192 20.71 -6.19 -15.12
N LYS A 193 21.83 -6.75 -14.64
CA LYS A 193 23.06 -5.98 -14.39
C LYS A 193 23.63 -5.38 -15.67
N ALA A 194 23.46 -6.06 -16.82
CA ALA A 194 23.92 -5.57 -18.11
C ALA A 194 23.02 -4.45 -18.67
N ASN A 195 21.69 -4.62 -18.61
CA ASN A 195 20.75 -3.63 -19.15
C ASN A 195 19.34 -3.76 -18.53
N SER A 196 19.17 -3.24 -17.31
CA SER A 196 17.87 -3.20 -16.62
C SER A 196 16.81 -2.46 -17.43
N SER A 197 17.16 -1.36 -18.11
CA SER A 197 16.22 -0.59 -18.95
C SER A 197 15.56 -1.45 -20.03
N ALA A 198 16.33 -2.27 -20.73
CA ALA A 198 15.80 -3.15 -21.78
C ALA A 198 14.89 -4.25 -21.21
N ILE A 199 15.17 -4.76 -20.00
CA ILE A 199 14.29 -5.72 -19.33
C ILE A 199 12.98 -5.07 -18.91
N ILE A 200 13.04 -3.84 -18.36
CA ILE A 200 11.84 -3.07 -18.03
C ILE A 200 10.99 -2.84 -19.30
N ASP A 201 11.62 -2.46 -20.43
CA ASP A 201 10.90 -2.32 -21.71
C ASP A 201 10.21 -3.62 -22.16
N ARG A 202 10.88 -4.76 -21.99
CA ARG A 202 10.30 -6.07 -22.33
C ARG A 202 9.12 -6.43 -21.44
N ILE A 203 9.20 -6.17 -20.13
CA ILE A 203 8.11 -6.41 -19.19
C ILE A 203 6.87 -5.60 -19.60
N PHE A 204 7.05 -4.31 -19.91
CA PHE A 204 5.96 -3.46 -20.40
C PHE A 204 5.43 -3.86 -21.79
N ALA A 205 6.19 -4.64 -22.57
CA ALA A 205 5.76 -5.13 -23.88
C ALA A 205 5.11 -6.53 -23.84
N SER A 206 5.42 -7.37 -22.84
CA SER A 206 4.94 -8.77 -22.77
C SER A 206 3.51 -8.93 -22.25
N GLU A 207 2.97 -7.92 -21.58
CA GLU A 207 1.68 -7.94 -20.85
C GLU A 207 0.41 -7.96 -21.73
N GLY A 208 0.46 -8.33 -23.01
CA GLY A 208 -0.74 -8.32 -23.86
C GLY A 208 -1.38 -6.92 -24.05
N VAL A 209 -0.68 -5.86 -23.62
CA VAL A 209 -1.00 -4.45 -23.85
C VAL A 209 -0.72 -4.14 -25.33
N VAL A 210 -1.60 -4.64 -26.19
CA VAL A 210 -1.64 -4.27 -27.60
C VAL A 210 -2.05 -2.80 -27.66
N ASN A 211 -1.03 -1.95 -27.81
CA ASN A 211 -0.98 -0.49 -27.82
C ASN A 211 -0.43 0.12 -26.53
N SER A 212 0.74 0.75 -26.67
CA SER A 212 1.40 1.61 -25.70
C SER A 212 0.47 2.73 -25.24
N ALA A 213 -0.44 2.45 -24.31
CA ALA A 213 -1.33 3.46 -23.75
C ALA A 213 -0.46 4.48 -23.00
N ILE A 214 -0.73 5.78 -23.20
CA ILE A 214 -0.02 6.90 -22.56
C ILE A 214 0.24 6.66 -21.05
N PRO A 215 -0.72 6.12 -20.26
CA PRO A 215 -0.48 5.69 -18.88
C PRO A 215 0.74 4.80 -18.64
N ALA A 216 0.87 3.71 -19.41
CA ALA A 216 1.92 2.71 -19.23
C ALA A 216 3.30 3.30 -19.57
N TYR A 217 3.37 4.19 -20.55
CA TYR A 217 4.61 4.91 -20.89
C TYR A 217 5.10 5.75 -19.71
N HIS A 218 4.22 6.54 -19.10
CA HIS A 218 4.60 7.41 -17.98
C HIS A 218 4.97 6.62 -16.71
N LEU A 219 4.28 5.50 -16.44
CA LEU A 219 4.66 4.61 -15.34
C LEU A 219 6.02 3.97 -15.58
N ARG A 220 6.28 3.47 -16.80
CA ARG A 220 7.56 2.87 -17.15
C ARG A 220 8.71 3.85 -16.98
N ASP A 221 8.55 5.08 -17.45
CA ASP A 221 9.59 6.11 -17.36
C ASP A 221 9.82 6.54 -15.91
N LEU A 222 8.77 6.61 -15.09
CA LEU A 222 8.88 6.78 -13.64
C LEU A 222 9.71 5.65 -13.00
N ILE A 223 9.38 4.40 -13.27
CA ILE A 223 10.12 3.22 -12.76
C ILE A 223 11.58 3.24 -13.22
N LYS A 224 11.85 3.55 -14.49
CA LYS A 224 13.21 3.67 -15.02
C LYS A 224 14.02 4.76 -14.32
N SER A 225 13.39 5.88 -13.97
CA SER A 225 14.06 6.96 -13.21
C SER A 225 14.47 6.53 -11.80
N MET A 226 13.77 5.55 -11.22
CA MET A 226 14.05 4.95 -9.92
C MET A 226 15.04 3.78 -10.00
N LEU A 227 15.07 3.04 -11.12
CA LEU A 227 15.91 1.84 -11.29
C LEU A 227 17.21 2.11 -12.05
N HIS A 228 17.75 3.32 -11.89
CA HIS A 228 19.06 3.68 -12.40
C HIS A 228 20.17 3.10 -11.50
N CYS A 229 21.15 2.39 -12.08
CA CYS A 229 22.23 1.74 -11.32
C CYS A 229 23.14 2.73 -10.60
N ASP A 230 23.38 3.89 -11.21
CA ASP A 230 24.08 5.01 -10.58
C ASP A 230 23.10 5.77 -9.67
N GLN A 231 23.34 5.74 -8.35
CA GLN A 231 22.50 6.40 -7.35
C GLN A 231 22.42 7.92 -7.54
N GLY A 232 23.47 8.57 -8.08
CA GLY A 232 23.48 10.02 -8.31
C GLY A 232 22.63 10.47 -9.50
N LYS A 233 22.24 9.53 -10.37
CA LYS A 233 21.33 9.76 -11.51
C LYS A 233 19.89 9.34 -11.22
N ARG A 234 19.67 8.63 -10.11
CA ARG A 234 18.34 8.19 -9.68
C ARG A 234 17.51 9.42 -9.29
N ALA A 235 16.22 9.43 -9.67
CA ALA A 235 15.33 10.52 -9.26
C ALA A 235 15.18 10.53 -7.73
N SER A 236 15.08 11.72 -7.12
CA SER A 236 14.64 11.85 -5.72
C SER A 236 13.12 11.62 -5.62
N ALA A 237 12.61 11.47 -4.40
CA ALA A 237 11.17 11.32 -4.18
C ALA A 237 10.36 12.53 -4.69
N GLU A 238 10.86 13.75 -4.45
CA GLU A 238 10.24 15.00 -4.92
C GLU A 238 10.23 15.08 -6.45
N LYS A 239 11.34 14.70 -7.10
CA LYS A 239 11.41 14.68 -8.56
C LYS A 239 10.50 13.62 -9.16
N ALA A 240 10.39 12.45 -8.52
CA ALA A 240 9.51 11.38 -8.95
C ALA A 240 8.02 11.80 -8.84
N LEU A 241 7.63 12.53 -7.79
CA LEU A 241 6.28 13.10 -7.64
C LEU A 241 5.88 14.06 -8.77
N CYS A 242 6.85 14.67 -9.45
CA CYS A 242 6.60 15.51 -10.63
C CYS A 242 6.37 14.72 -11.93
N SER A 243 6.36 13.39 -11.88
CA SER A 243 6.12 12.57 -13.08
C SER A 243 4.74 12.84 -13.70
N PRO A 244 4.63 12.94 -15.04
CA PRO A 244 3.33 13.07 -15.71
C PRO A 244 2.36 11.91 -15.42
N PHE A 245 2.86 10.77 -14.94
CA PHE A 245 2.02 9.65 -14.51
C PHE A 245 0.97 10.11 -13.48
N PHE A 246 1.33 11.02 -12.58
CA PHE A 246 0.46 11.54 -11.53
C PHE A 246 -0.57 12.58 -12.00
N SER A 247 -0.50 13.02 -13.25
CA SER A 247 -1.47 13.94 -13.86
C SER A 247 -2.61 13.21 -14.58
N ILE A 248 -2.52 11.88 -14.69
CA ILE A 248 -3.51 11.07 -15.40
C ILE A 248 -4.64 10.71 -14.42
N PRO A 249 -5.90 11.05 -14.73
CA PRO A 249 -7.02 10.66 -13.89
C PRO A 249 -7.32 9.17 -14.12
N PHE A 250 -7.26 8.37 -13.05
CA PHE A 250 -7.79 7.02 -13.03
C PHE A 250 -9.01 6.94 -12.12
N ALA A 251 -9.95 6.07 -12.45
CA ALA A 251 -11.02 5.67 -11.54
C ALA A 251 -10.71 4.26 -11.01
N PRO A 252 -11.08 3.94 -9.76
CA PRO A 252 -10.91 2.59 -9.23
C PRO A 252 -11.77 1.59 -10.00
N HIS A 253 -11.21 0.43 -10.32
CA HIS A 253 -11.98 -0.69 -10.87
C HIS A 253 -12.81 -1.36 -9.76
N ILE A 254 -13.82 -2.15 -10.13
CA ILE A 254 -14.62 -2.88 -9.15
C ILE A 254 -13.75 -3.83 -8.30
N GLU A 255 -12.72 -4.42 -8.90
CA GLU A 255 -11.74 -5.27 -8.23
C GLU A 255 -10.96 -4.49 -7.16
N ASP A 256 -10.53 -3.26 -7.46
CA ASP A 256 -9.85 -2.39 -6.48
C ASP A 256 -10.77 -2.14 -5.27
N LEU A 257 -12.04 -1.86 -5.55
CA LEU A 257 -13.08 -1.58 -4.54
C LEU A 257 -13.48 -2.82 -3.75
N VAL A 258 -13.22 -4.03 -4.24
CA VAL A 258 -13.39 -5.26 -3.44
C VAL A 258 -12.21 -5.46 -2.48
N MET A 259 -11.03 -5.00 -2.89
CA MET A 259 -9.75 -5.32 -2.26
C MET A 259 -9.30 -4.31 -1.20
N LEU A 260 -9.70 -3.03 -1.30
CA LEU A 260 -9.33 -1.98 -0.34
C LEU A 260 -10.49 -1.66 0.61
N PRO A 261 -10.42 -2.07 1.88
CA PRO A 261 -11.44 -1.76 2.86
C PRO A 261 -11.62 -0.25 3.05
N THR A 262 -12.86 0.17 3.24
CA THR A 262 -13.22 1.52 3.71
C THR A 262 -14.42 1.39 4.66
N PRO A 263 -14.73 2.41 5.48
CA PRO A 263 -15.93 2.36 6.32
C PRO A 263 -17.26 2.28 5.54
N VAL A 264 -17.25 2.53 4.22
CA VAL A 264 -18.47 2.52 3.40
C VAL A 264 -18.53 1.27 2.54
N LEU A 265 -19.64 0.55 2.65
CA LEU A 265 -19.98 -0.58 1.81
C LEU A 265 -20.98 -0.16 0.74
N ARG A 266 -20.73 -0.53 -0.51
CA ARG A 266 -21.67 -0.45 -1.62
C ARG A 266 -22.20 -1.84 -1.92
N LEU A 267 -23.50 -2.01 -1.75
CA LEU A 267 -24.22 -3.22 -2.11
C LEU A 267 -24.85 -3.04 -3.49
N LEU A 268 -24.55 -3.97 -4.38
CA LEU A 268 -25.09 -4.07 -5.73
C LEU A 268 -26.10 -5.21 -5.80
N ASN A 269 -27.06 -5.10 -6.72
CA ASN A 269 -28.12 -6.09 -6.97
C ASN A 269 -29.05 -6.34 -5.76
N VAL A 270 -29.23 -5.36 -4.88
CA VAL A 270 -30.14 -5.46 -3.73
C VAL A 270 -31.57 -5.07 -4.10
N LEU A 271 -31.75 -4.13 -5.03
CA LEU A 271 -33.06 -3.59 -5.38
C LEU A 271 -33.44 -3.93 -6.82
N SER A 272 -34.73 -4.17 -7.06
CA SER A 272 -35.33 -4.21 -8.40
C SER A 272 -35.65 -2.79 -8.91
N ASP A 273 -35.76 -2.60 -10.23
CA ASP A 273 -36.09 -1.30 -10.84
C ASP A 273 -37.45 -0.72 -10.39
N ALA A 274 -38.32 -1.57 -9.84
CA ALA A 274 -39.65 -1.21 -9.35
C ALA A 274 -39.69 -0.85 -7.85
N SER A 275 -38.61 -1.06 -7.09
CA SER A 275 -38.64 -1.09 -5.60
C SER A 275 -38.66 0.29 -4.91
N LEU A 276 -39.06 1.36 -5.59
CA LEU A 276 -39.02 2.74 -5.06
C LEU A 276 -40.23 3.57 -5.54
N GLN A 277 -41.40 2.94 -5.71
CA GLN A 277 -42.58 3.60 -6.27
C GLN A 277 -43.39 4.39 -5.24
N SER A 278 -43.26 4.07 -3.94
CA SER A 278 -43.84 4.82 -2.84
C SER A 278 -42.81 5.15 -1.76
N GLU A 279 -43.08 6.19 -0.95
CA GLU A 279 -42.24 6.52 0.20
C GLU A 279 -42.34 5.46 1.31
N GLU A 280 -43.48 4.75 1.43
CA GLU A 280 -43.66 3.67 2.41
C GLU A 280 -42.75 2.47 2.10
N GLU A 281 -42.74 2.00 0.84
CA GLU A 281 -41.81 0.95 0.40
C GLU A 281 -40.33 1.36 0.56
N TYR A 282 -40.04 2.65 0.37
CA TYR A 282 -38.69 3.18 0.56
C TYR A 282 -38.25 3.09 2.02
N GLU A 283 -39.11 3.49 2.95
CA GLU A 283 -38.86 3.44 4.38
C GLU A 283 -38.70 1.99 4.87
N ASP A 284 -39.57 1.08 4.43
CA ASP A 284 -39.49 -0.36 4.78
C ASP A 284 -38.15 -0.98 4.33
N ILE A 285 -37.73 -0.73 3.08
CA ILE A 285 -36.46 -1.23 2.55
C ILE A 285 -35.28 -0.64 3.32
N LEU A 286 -35.33 0.65 3.68
CA LEU A 286 -34.29 1.28 4.47
C LEU A 286 -34.16 0.65 5.85
N GLU A 287 -35.28 0.34 6.52
CA GLU A 287 -35.31 -0.31 7.82
C GLU A 287 -34.75 -1.74 7.74
N ASP A 288 -35.22 -2.55 6.79
CA ASP A 288 -34.75 -3.94 6.58
C ASP A 288 -33.24 -4.01 6.36
N ILE A 289 -32.72 -3.16 5.48
CA ILE A 289 -31.27 -3.14 5.20
C ILE A 289 -30.49 -2.65 6.41
N ARG A 290 -31.01 -1.64 7.14
CA ARG A 290 -30.38 -1.14 8.35
C ARG A 290 -30.32 -2.23 9.42
N GLU A 291 -31.41 -2.96 9.66
CA GLU A 291 -31.45 -4.06 10.62
C GLU A 291 -30.48 -5.18 10.26
N GLU A 292 -30.41 -5.57 8.98
CA GLU A 292 -29.46 -6.60 8.53
C GLU A 292 -28.01 -6.12 8.67
N CYS A 293 -27.72 -4.86 8.35
CA CYS A 293 -26.36 -4.30 8.42
C CYS A 293 -25.89 -4.07 9.88
N GLN A 294 -26.80 -3.70 10.78
CA GLN A 294 -26.49 -3.49 12.20
C GLN A 294 -26.01 -4.76 12.91
N LYS A 295 -26.20 -5.95 12.32
CA LYS A 295 -25.65 -7.23 12.83
C LYS A 295 -24.12 -7.30 12.80
N TYR A 296 -23.47 -6.48 11.96
CA TYR A 296 -22.01 -6.49 11.79
C TYR A 296 -21.30 -5.34 12.49
N GLY A 297 -22.01 -4.25 12.80
CA GLY A 297 -21.48 -3.11 13.54
C GLY A 297 -22.40 -1.88 13.47
N PRO A 298 -22.05 -0.79 14.17
CA PRO A 298 -22.87 0.42 14.18
C PRO A 298 -22.91 1.09 12.80
N VAL A 299 -24.12 1.25 12.27
CA VAL A 299 -24.38 1.97 11.01
C VAL A 299 -24.51 3.47 11.30
N VAL A 300 -23.60 4.27 10.74
CA VAL A 300 -23.55 5.73 10.86
C VAL A 300 -24.54 6.39 9.91
N SER A 301 -24.55 5.98 8.65
CA SER A 301 -25.50 6.45 7.65
C SER A 301 -25.78 5.40 6.59
N LEU A 302 -26.93 5.56 5.93
CA LEU A 302 -27.39 4.66 4.89
C LEU A 302 -28.04 5.49 3.78
N LEU A 303 -27.69 5.21 2.53
CA LEU A 303 -28.15 5.94 1.36
C LEU A 303 -28.59 4.98 0.26
N ILE A 304 -29.80 5.18 -0.24
CA ILE A 304 -30.34 4.53 -1.43
C ILE A 304 -30.69 5.64 -2.44
N PRO A 305 -29.90 5.81 -3.51
CA PRO A 305 -30.18 6.81 -4.54
C PRO A 305 -31.48 6.49 -5.30
N LYS A 306 -32.38 7.47 -5.39
CA LYS A 306 -33.65 7.36 -6.15
C LYS A 306 -33.45 7.51 -7.67
N GLU A 307 -32.39 8.22 -8.08
CA GLU A 307 -32.06 8.52 -9.47
C GLU A 307 -30.62 8.10 -9.82
N ASN A 308 -30.30 8.15 -11.11
CA ASN A 308 -28.93 7.93 -11.58
C ASN A 308 -28.04 9.16 -11.31
N PRO A 309 -26.74 8.98 -11.06
CA PRO A 309 -26.03 7.70 -10.90
C PRO A 309 -26.30 7.00 -9.56
N GLY A 310 -26.27 5.66 -9.54
CA GLY A 310 -26.38 4.86 -8.32
C GLY A 310 -27.78 4.30 -8.02
N LYS A 311 -28.76 4.50 -8.92
CA LYS A 311 -30.08 3.87 -8.79
C LYS A 311 -29.93 2.34 -8.66
N GLY A 312 -30.64 1.76 -7.69
CA GLY A 312 -30.60 0.32 -7.41
C GLY A 312 -29.40 -0.15 -6.59
N GLN A 313 -28.53 0.77 -6.15
CA GLN A 313 -27.41 0.50 -5.27
C GLN A 313 -27.72 0.98 -3.86
N VAL A 314 -27.08 0.37 -2.86
CA VAL A 314 -27.23 0.76 -1.46
C VAL A 314 -25.87 1.03 -0.87
N PHE A 315 -25.73 2.14 -0.18
CA PHE A 315 -24.49 2.57 0.45
C PHE A 315 -24.68 2.61 1.96
N VAL A 316 -23.80 1.91 2.68
CA VAL A 316 -23.87 1.77 4.13
C VAL A 316 -22.54 2.21 4.72
N GLU A 317 -22.54 3.30 5.49
CA GLU A 317 -21.37 3.74 6.26
C GLU A 317 -21.42 3.15 7.66
N TYR A 318 -20.36 2.41 8.01
CA TYR A 318 -20.13 1.89 9.35
C TYR A 318 -19.24 2.83 10.16
N ALA A 319 -19.24 2.65 11.49
CA ALA A 319 -18.40 3.44 12.39
C ALA A 319 -16.89 3.23 12.19
N ASN A 320 -16.48 2.10 11.63
CA ASN A 320 -15.10 1.79 11.29
C ASN A 320 -15.03 0.78 10.14
N ALA A 321 -13.88 0.66 9.49
CA ALA A 321 -13.65 -0.26 8.38
C ALA A 321 -13.63 -1.75 8.77
N GLY A 322 -13.41 -2.06 10.06
CA GLY A 322 -13.50 -3.44 10.56
C GLY A 322 -14.91 -4.01 10.42
N ASP A 323 -15.91 -3.20 10.79
CA ASP A 323 -17.32 -3.57 10.70
C ASP A 323 -17.78 -3.72 9.24
N SER A 324 -17.39 -2.79 8.37
CA SER A 324 -17.72 -2.88 6.94
C SER A 324 -17.08 -4.09 6.27
N LYS A 325 -15.87 -4.47 6.67
CA LYS A 325 -15.15 -5.67 6.19
C LYS A 325 -15.83 -6.96 6.66
N ALA A 326 -16.30 -7.00 7.90
CA ALA A 326 -17.11 -8.10 8.41
C ALA A 326 -18.42 -8.23 7.62
N ALA A 327 -19.10 -7.11 7.37
CA ALA A 327 -20.32 -7.06 6.57
C ALA A 327 -20.07 -7.50 5.12
N GLN A 328 -19.04 -6.99 4.44
CA GLN A 328 -18.68 -7.36 3.07
C GLN A 328 -18.53 -8.88 2.92
N LYS A 329 -17.78 -9.50 3.84
CA LYS A 329 -17.52 -10.95 3.83
C LYS A 329 -18.79 -11.78 3.97
N MET A 330 -19.75 -11.29 4.75
CA MET A 330 -20.98 -12.03 5.05
C MET A 330 -22.12 -11.75 4.07
N LEU A 331 -22.19 -10.54 3.51
CA LEU A 331 -23.25 -10.11 2.60
C LEU A 331 -22.96 -10.49 1.14
N THR A 332 -21.68 -10.52 0.73
CA THR A 332 -21.31 -10.95 -0.62
C THR A 332 -21.76 -12.39 -0.87
N GLY A 333 -22.52 -12.60 -1.94
CA GLY A 333 -23.04 -13.91 -2.32
C GLY A 333 -24.33 -14.33 -1.59
N LYS A 334 -24.87 -13.53 -0.67
CA LYS A 334 -26.24 -13.75 -0.17
C LYS A 334 -27.26 -13.51 -1.29
N ILE A 335 -28.40 -14.17 -1.18
CA ILE A 335 -29.54 -13.96 -2.08
C ILE A 335 -30.48 -12.95 -1.43
N PHE A 336 -30.79 -11.88 -2.15
CA PHE A 336 -31.81 -10.90 -1.80
C PHE A 336 -32.73 -10.73 -3.02
N ASP A 337 -34.03 -10.93 -2.83
CA ASP A 337 -35.05 -10.92 -3.91
C ASP A 337 -34.64 -11.77 -5.15
N GLY A 338 -34.11 -12.96 -4.90
CA GLY A 338 -33.68 -13.89 -5.96
C GLY A 338 -32.39 -13.50 -6.70
N LYS A 339 -31.72 -12.41 -6.32
CA LYS A 339 -30.44 -11.97 -6.91
C LYS A 339 -29.29 -12.12 -5.93
N PHE A 340 -28.10 -12.41 -6.45
CA PHE A 340 -26.87 -12.43 -5.65
C PHE A 340 -26.40 -11.01 -5.37
N VAL A 341 -26.22 -10.71 -4.09
CA VAL A 341 -25.66 -9.45 -3.62
C VAL A 341 -24.15 -9.45 -3.88
N VAL A 342 -23.66 -8.39 -4.50
CA VAL A 342 -22.23 -8.11 -4.60
C VAL A 342 -21.92 -6.92 -3.70
N ALA A 343 -21.07 -7.12 -2.69
CA ALA A 343 -20.65 -6.06 -1.79
C ALA A 343 -19.22 -5.62 -2.13
N THR A 344 -19.06 -4.35 -2.47
CA THR A 344 -17.74 -3.71 -2.65
C THR A 344 -17.57 -2.66 -1.57
N PHE A 345 -16.34 -2.35 -1.20
CA PHE A 345 -16.07 -1.11 -0.48
C PHE A 345 -16.35 0.09 -1.41
N TYR A 346 -16.45 1.27 -0.80
CA TYR A 346 -16.68 2.51 -1.52
C TYR A 346 -15.90 3.64 -0.85
N PRO A 347 -15.22 4.52 -1.60
CA PRO A 347 -14.43 5.55 -0.97
C PRO A 347 -15.27 6.47 -0.08
N LEU A 348 -14.92 6.57 1.20
CA LEU A 348 -15.58 7.41 2.19
C LEU A 348 -15.60 8.87 1.71
N SER A 349 -14.48 9.37 1.19
CA SER A 349 -14.40 10.73 0.65
C SER A 349 -15.33 10.96 -0.55
N ALA A 350 -15.56 9.94 -1.40
CA ALA A 350 -16.52 10.03 -2.50
C ALA A 350 -17.96 10.03 -1.96
N TYR A 351 -18.27 9.12 -1.04
CA TYR A 351 -19.58 9.00 -0.40
C TYR A 351 -19.98 10.31 0.31
N LYS A 352 -19.10 10.88 1.14
CA LYS A 352 -19.35 12.15 1.86
C LYS A 352 -19.56 13.34 0.93
N ARG A 353 -18.96 13.33 -0.27
CA ARG A 353 -19.18 14.36 -1.31
C ARG A 353 -20.42 14.11 -2.17
N GLY A 354 -21.15 13.00 -1.94
CA GLY A 354 -22.27 12.59 -2.79
C GLY A 354 -21.84 12.17 -4.20
N TYR A 355 -20.55 11.85 -4.40
CA TYR A 355 -20.05 11.39 -5.68
C TYR A 355 -20.29 9.89 -5.82
N LEU A 356 -21.22 9.51 -6.70
CA LEU A 356 -21.59 8.12 -6.98
C LEU A 356 -21.01 7.69 -8.32
N TYR A 357 -20.08 6.73 -8.32
CA TYR A 357 -19.49 6.19 -9.53
C TYR A 357 -20.58 5.58 -10.42
N GLN A 358 -20.60 5.97 -11.70
CA GLN A 358 -21.38 5.24 -12.69
C GLN A 358 -20.79 3.84 -12.87
N ASN A 359 -21.66 2.83 -12.94
CA ASN A 359 -21.22 1.49 -13.31
C ASN A 359 -20.76 1.52 -14.77
N LEU A 360 -19.45 1.59 -14.98
CA LEU A 360 -18.83 1.10 -16.21
C LEU A 360 -18.60 -0.39 -15.97
N LEU A 361 -19.58 -1.20 -16.32
CA LEU A 361 -19.46 -2.66 -16.36
C LEU A 361 -18.55 -3.08 -17.52
#